data_AF-A0A260BIV0-F1
#
_entry.id   AF-A0A260BIV0-F1
#
_cell.length_a   1.000
_cell.length_b   1.000
_cell.length_c   1.000
_cell.angle_alpha   90.00
_cell.angle_beta   90.00
_cell.angle_gamma   90.00
#
_symmetry.space_group_name_H-M   'P 1'
#
loop_
_entity.id
_entity.type
_entity.pdbx_description
1 polymer ?
#
loop_
_entity_poly.entity_id
_entity_poly.type
_entity_poly.pdbx_seq_one_letter_code
_entity_poly.pdbx_strand_id
1 'polypeptide(L)'
;MVNVRNSFVATPPIDGGVVHSAALGEAEFPETALTALDPIFKANDHGALSDSGLSLNKARSTQKVRMFGGATFREPQTEYDETLTFAFLEDDNIAVLNSVFGEANVEVETATANGQHKTIYHTSEQLPIRHWIATVIDGVKTKRYLIEHGQVTTTAEVVDVHSNVTTHQVTLTTYASTNPDFKGAHVVELRHDGSIVAVAGGNLVQGMQLRAASVDESGEPVALDAPDSATTSDSDEAPDTAKAATTDTTGSAQAASVDPAVAEPNSTSSAPAPTTTTATAPKTATAKSTSTSSK
;
A
#
# COMPACT_ATOMS: atom_id res chain seq x y z
N MET A 1 -5.37 -12.27 -23.64
CA MET A 1 -6.51 -12.14 -22.71
C MET A 1 -6.07 -11.30 -21.52
N VAL A 2 -6.93 -10.40 -21.02
CA VAL A 2 -6.69 -9.64 -19.79
C VAL A 2 -7.02 -10.55 -18.60
N ASN A 3 -6.10 -10.66 -17.62
CA ASN A 3 -6.34 -11.41 -16.40
C ASN A 3 -6.53 -10.44 -15.23
N VAL A 4 -7.78 -10.23 -14.82
CA VAL A 4 -8.11 -9.38 -13.67
C VAL A 4 -7.47 -9.89 -12.39
N ARG A 5 -7.18 -11.19 -12.24
CA ARG A 5 -6.50 -11.74 -11.06
C ARG A 5 -5.05 -11.24 -10.93
N ASN A 6 -4.46 -10.64 -11.96
CA ASN A 6 -3.13 -10.02 -11.87
C ASN A 6 -3.17 -8.57 -11.34
N SER A 7 -4.36 -7.98 -11.14
CA SER A 7 -4.48 -6.67 -10.48
C SER A 7 -4.09 -6.77 -9.00
N PHE A 8 -3.76 -5.63 -8.41
CA PHE A 8 -3.48 -5.53 -6.98
C PHE A 8 -4.09 -4.23 -6.45
N VAL A 9 -4.94 -4.34 -5.42
CA VAL A 9 -5.48 -3.18 -4.70
C VAL A 9 -4.88 -3.21 -3.30
N ALA A 10 -4.02 -2.24 -3.00
CA ALA A 10 -3.35 -2.19 -1.70
C ALA A 10 -4.35 -1.85 -0.59
N THR A 11 -4.49 -2.76 0.36
CA THR A 11 -5.22 -2.54 1.62
C THR A 11 -4.32 -2.85 2.81
N PRO A 12 -4.60 -2.28 3.99
CA PRO A 12 -3.87 -2.63 5.21
C PRO A 12 -4.03 -4.12 5.53
N PRO A 13 -3.01 -4.78 6.11
CA PRO A 13 -3.12 -6.14 6.64
C PRO A 13 -4.21 -6.25 7.70
N ILE A 14 -4.78 -7.46 7.85
CA ILE A 14 -5.83 -7.71 8.87
C ILE A 14 -5.32 -7.48 10.30
N ASP A 15 -4.02 -7.65 10.53
CA ASP A 15 -3.37 -7.48 11.83
C ASP A 15 -3.06 -6.00 12.16
N GLY A 16 -3.48 -5.05 11.32
CA GLY A 16 -3.48 -3.61 11.64
C GLY A 16 -2.22 -2.82 11.27
N GLY A 17 -1.04 -3.41 11.34
CA GLY A 17 0.24 -2.72 11.09
C GLY A 17 0.74 -2.76 9.65
N VAL A 18 0.81 -1.60 8.98
CA VAL A 18 1.32 -1.49 7.60
C VAL A 18 2.83 -1.29 7.58
N VAL A 19 3.36 -0.41 8.45
CA VAL A 19 4.77 0.01 8.43
C VAL A 19 5.42 -0.34 9.76
N HIS A 20 6.53 -1.03 9.68
CA HIS A 20 7.35 -1.47 10.81
C HIS A 20 8.76 -0.94 10.62
N SER A 21 9.44 -0.57 11.71
CA SER A 21 10.85 -0.19 11.67
C SER A 21 11.67 -0.93 12.72
N ALA A 22 12.99 -0.95 12.55
CA ALA A 22 13.92 -1.46 13.55
C ALA A 22 15.24 -0.69 13.46
N ALA A 23 16.00 -0.62 14.56
CA ALA A 23 17.35 -0.11 14.47
C ALA A 23 18.23 -1.05 13.62
N LEU A 24 19.33 -0.52 13.08
CA LEU A 24 20.20 -1.29 12.19
C LEU A 24 20.83 -2.47 12.94
N GLY A 25 20.74 -3.66 12.33
CA GLY A 25 21.34 -4.89 12.84
C GLY A 25 20.60 -5.55 14.00
N GLU A 26 19.46 -4.99 14.43
CA GLU A 26 18.70 -5.55 15.55
C GLU A 26 17.63 -6.56 15.14
N ALA A 27 17.16 -6.53 13.89
CA ALA A 27 16.06 -7.38 13.43
C ALA A 27 16.40 -8.12 12.12
N GLU A 28 15.88 -9.34 11.97
CA GLU A 28 15.99 -10.13 10.75
C GLU A 28 14.86 -9.84 9.76
N PHE A 29 15.21 -9.76 8.47
CA PHE A 29 14.23 -9.56 7.42
C PHE A 29 13.51 -10.88 7.07
N PRO A 30 12.20 -10.83 6.74
CA PRO A 30 11.48 -12.02 6.32
C PRO A 30 11.96 -12.51 4.95
N GLU A 31 12.17 -13.82 4.81
CA GLU A 31 12.57 -14.44 3.53
C GLU A 31 11.45 -14.42 2.47
N THR A 32 10.19 -14.51 2.91
CA THR A 32 9.02 -14.54 2.02
C THR A 32 7.97 -13.52 2.45
N ALA A 33 7.05 -13.19 1.54
CA ALA A 33 5.96 -12.27 1.84
C ALA A 33 4.98 -12.79 2.92
N LEU A 34 5.03 -14.08 3.27
CA LEU A 34 4.19 -14.68 4.31
C LEU A 34 4.93 -14.99 5.61
N THR A 35 6.27 -14.97 5.59
CA THR A 35 7.09 -15.25 6.78
C THR A 35 6.67 -14.29 7.91
N ALA A 36 6.54 -14.79 9.14
CA ALA A 36 6.20 -13.92 10.26
C ALA A 36 7.27 -12.83 10.45
N LEU A 37 6.86 -11.61 10.78
CA LEU A 37 7.81 -10.55 11.11
C LEU A 37 8.51 -10.86 12.43
N ASP A 38 9.78 -10.46 12.51
CA ASP A 38 10.57 -10.48 13.74
C ASP A 38 9.84 -9.71 14.87
N PRO A 39 9.92 -10.17 16.13
CA PRO A 39 9.31 -9.47 17.26
C PRO A 39 9.68 -7.98 17.38
N ILE A 40 10.89 -7.59 16.98
CA ILE A 40 11.35 -6.19 17.04
C ILE A 40 10.61 -5.32 16.03
N PHE A 41 10.36 -5.84 14.82
CA PHE A 41 9.52 -5.14 13.84
C PHE A 41 8.09 -4.99 14.37
N LYS A 42 7.51 -6.06 14.93
CA LYS A 42 6.15 -6.03 15.48
C LYS A 42 5.99 -5.07 16.66
N ALA A 43 7.04 -4.91 17.47
CA ALA A 43 7.05 -3.97 18.59
C ALA A 43 7.09 -2.50 18.12
N ASN A 44 7.63 -2.26 16.92
CA ASN A 44 7.77 -0.93 16.31
C ASN A 44 6.77 -0.74 15.15
N ASP A 45 5.51 -1.05 15.43
CA ASP A 45 4.40 -0.82 14.51
C ASP A 45 3.99 0.66 14.51
N HIS A 46 3.98 1.27 13.32
CA HIS A 46 3.62 2.68 13.13
C HIS A 46 2.10 2.88 13.00
N GLY A 47 1.33 1.78 13.05
CA GLY A 47 -0.12 1.81 13.07
C GLY A 47 -0.73 2.17 11.73
N ALA A 48 -1.85 2.92 11.78
CA ALA A 48 -2.64 3.26 10.60
C ALA A 48 -1.97 4.30 9.69
N LEU A 49 -2.06 4.05 8.38
CA LEU A 49 -1.73 5.04 7.34
C LEU A 49 -2.99 5.77 6.85
N SER A 50 -2.79 6.98 6.31
CA SER A 50 -3.86 7.74 5.68
C SER A 50 -4.37 7.10 4.38
N ASP A 51 -5.45 7.66 3.84
CA ASP A 51 -6.04 7.28 2.56
C ASP A 51 -5.09 7.48 1.36
N SER A 52 -4.04 8.29 1.52
CA SER A 52 -2.96 8.43 0.55
C SER A 52 -2.14 7.13 0.37
N GLY A 53 -2.19 6.24 1.35
CA GLY A 53 -1.54 4.93 1.33
C GLY A 53 -0.03 5.02 1.31
N LEU A 54 0.59 4.17 0.49
CA LEU A 54 2.03 4.06 0.33
C LEU A 54 2.44 4.46 -1.08
N SER A 55 3.32 5.46 -1.18
CA SER A 55 3.94 5.87 -2.45
C SER A 55 5.39 5.40 -2.50
N LEU A 56 5.77 4.76 -3.61
CA LEU A 56 7.15 4.36 -3.92
C LEU A 56 7.59 5.09 -5.19
N ASN A 57 8.56 5.99 -5.07
CA ASN A 57 9.13 6.71 -6.20
C ASN A 57 10.51 6.13 -6.54
N LYS A 58 10.71 5.81 -7.83
CA LYS A 58 11.98 5.33 -8.37
C LYS A 58 12.46 6.34 -9.40
N ALA A 59 13.47 7.13 -9.07
CA ALA A 59 14.03 8.15 -9.94
C ALA A 59 15.37 7.70 -10.55
N ARG A 60 15.54 7.99 -11.85
CA ARG A 60 16.78 7.74 -12.60
C ARG A 60 17.13 8.97 -13.40
N SER A 61 18.27 9.57 -13.09
CA SER A 61 18.83 10.67 -13.87
C SER A 61 19.76 10.11 -14.94
N THR A 62 19.71 10.67 -16.16
CA THR A 62 20.62 10.32 -17.25
C THR A 62 21.22 11.58 -17.84
N GLN A 63 22.44 11.48 -18.36
CA GLN A 63 23.13 12.60 -19.01
C GLN A 63 23.39 12.27 -20.48
N LYS A 64 22.99 13.18 -21.38
CA LYS A 64 23.25 13.00 -22.83
C LYS A 64 24.71 13.29 -23.16
N VAL A 65 25.45 12.26 -23.53
CA VAL A 65 26.76 12.37 -24.15
C VAL A 65 26.57 12.66 -25.63
N ARG A 66 27.02 13.84 -26.08
CA ARG A 66 26.93 14.27 -27.48
C ARG A 66 28.20 13.92 -28.25
N MET A 67 28.01 13.54 -29.51
CA MET A 67 29.10 13.40 -30.47
C MET A 67 29.52 14.78 -30.99
N PHE A 68 30.76 14.87 -31.46
CA PHE A 68 31.27 16.06 -32.14
C PHE A 68 30.42 16.32 -33.40
N GLY A 69 29.73 17.46 -33.44
CA GLY A 69 28.68 17.76 -34.42
C GLY A 69 27.27 17.92 -33.83
N GLY A 70 27.09 17.75 -32.52
CA GLY A 70 25.88 18.18 -31.79
C GLY A 70 24.78 17.13 -31.65
N ALA A 71 24.88 15.98 -32.31
CA ALA A 71 23.96 14.87 -32.14
C ALA A 71 24.21 14.09 -30.83
N THR A 72 23.19 13.44 -30.28
CA THR A 72 23.31 12.56 -29.10
C THR A 72 23.94 11.22 -29.49
N PHE A 73 24.95 10.77 -28.74
CA PHE A 73 25.58 9.46 -28.93
C PHE A 73 25.06 8.41 -27.96
N ARG A 74 25.06 8.72 -26.66
CA ARG A 74 24.54 7.86 -25.58
C ARG A 74 24.02 8.67 -24.41
N GLU A 75 23.17 8.05 -23.59
CA GLU A 75 22.62 8.64 -22.38
C GLU A 75 22.91 7.72 -21.18
N PRO A 76 24.15 7.70 -20.64
CA PRO A 76 24.45 6.96 -19.41
C PRO A 76 23.62 7.47 -18.22
N GLN A 77 23.27 6.55 -17.33
CA GLN A 77 22.65 6.86 -16.03
C GLN A 77 23.68 7.48 -15.10
N THR A 78 23.30 8.59 -14.44
CA THR A 78 24.16 9.32 -13.50
C THR A 78 23.78 9.05 -12.05
N GLU A 79 22.48 8.91 -11.77
CA GLU A 79 21.95 8.79 -10.40
C GLU A 79 20.81 7.75 -10.37
N TYR A 80 20.62 7.14 -9.21
CA TYR A 80 19.48 6.31 -8.87
C TYR A 80 19.03 6.68 -7.46
N ASP A 81 17.80 7.15 -7.34
CA ASP A 81 17.20 7.45 -6.05
C ASP A 81 15.88 6.69 -5.93
N GLU A 82 15.60 6.24 -4.71
CA GLU A 82 14.37 5.56 -4.39
C GLU A 82 13.84 6.08 -3.06
N THR A 83 12.61 6.57 -3.05
CA THR A 83 11.98 7.18 -1.88
C THR A 83 10.61 6.59 -1.63
N LEU A 84 10.26 6.45 -0.35
CA LEU A 84 8.92 6.06 0.08
C LEU A 84 8.29 7.20 0.84
N THR A 85 7.02 7.46 0.60
CA THR A 85 6.25 8.46 1.35
C THR A 85 5.13 7.77 2.10
N PHE A 86 5.01 8.11 3.38
CA PHE A 86 4.00 7.62 4.30
C PHE A 86 3.31 8.80 4.97
N ALA A 87 2.06 8.60 5.36
CA ALA A 87 1.30 9.52 6.18
C ALA A 87 0.72 8.76 7.37
N PHE A 88 1.36 8.86 8.54
CA PHE A 88 0.93 8.18 9.76
C PHE A 88 -0.21 8.95 10.43
N LEU A 89 -1.25 8.22 10.85
CA LEU A 89 -2.43 8.81 11.51
C LEU A 89 -2.37 8.72 13.04
N GLU A 90 -1.43 7.95 13.58
CA GLU A 90 -1.30 7.74 15.03
C GLU A 90 -0.23 8.66 15.61
N ASP A 91 -0.61 9.91 15.86
CA ASP A 91 0.26 10.97 16.39
C ASP A 91 0.94 10.58 17.72
N ASP A 92 0.22 9.90 18.62
CA ASP A 92 0.74 9.52 19.94
C ASP A 92 1.47 8.15 19.94
N ASN A 93 1.60 7.48 18.79
CA ASN A 93 2.29 6.19 18.73
C ASN A 93 3.81 6.37 18.90
N ILE A 94 4.41 5.65 19.86
CA ILE A 94 5.84 5.75 20.19
C ILE A 94 6.72 5.42 18.97
N ALA A 95 6.34 4.46 18.13
CA ALA A 95 7.10 4.11 16.94
C ALA A 95 7.12 5.27 15.93
N VAL A 96 5.98 5.95 15.76
CA VAL A 96 5.86 7.15 14.90
C VAL A 96 6.72 8.28 15.47
N LEU A 97 6.59 8.58 16.76
CA LEU A 97 7.36 9.63 17.42
C LEU A 97 8.87 9.38 17.32
N ASN A 98 9.32 8.16 17.61
CA ASN A 98 10.74 7.78 17.51
C ASN A 98 11.27 7.89 16.08
N SER A 99 10.44 7.58 15.09
CA SER A 99 10.80 7.69 13.67
C SER A 99 10.83 9.13 13.16
N VAL A 100 9.98 10.01 13.68
CA VAL A 100 9.86 11.42 13.25
C VAL A 100 10.83 12.34 13.98
N PHE A 101 11.01 12.14 15.29
CA PHE A 101 11.82 13.01 16.16
C PHE A 101 13.15 12.39 16.58
N GLY A 102 13.31 11.07 16.43
CA GLY A 102 14.46 10.31 16.91
C GLY A 102 14.25 9.82 18.33
N GLU A 103 14.67 8.59 18.61
CA GLU A 103 14.48 7.92 19.90
C GLU A 103 15.12 8.67 21.09
N ALA A 104 16.26 9.33 20.87
CA ALA A 104 16.92 10.14 21.90
C ALA A 104 16.11 11.38 22.32
N ASN A 105 15.12 11.78 21.52
CA ASN A 105 14.34 12.99 21.70
C ASN A 105 12.92 12.71 22.22
N VAL A 106 12.58 11.46 22.54
CA VAL A 106 11.27 11.06 23.04
C VAL A 106 11.43 10.43 24.41
N GLU A 107 11.02 11.14 25.46
CA GLU A 107 10.99 10.63 26.82
C GLU A 107 9.58 10.16 27.15
N VAL A 108 9.46 8.91 27.59
CA VAL A 108 8.18 8.30 27.97
C VAL A 108 8.23 7.91 29.44
N GLU A 109 7.34 8.48 30.25
CA GLU A 109 7.25 8.15 31.67
C GLU A 109 6.50 6.83 31.90
N THR A 110 6.76 6.18 33.04
CA THR A 110 5.97 5.02 33.46
C THR A 110 4.52 5.44 33.68
N ALA A 111 3.58 4.68 33.11
CA ALA A 111 2.16 4.95 33.30
C ALA A 111 1.79 4.96 34.80
N THR A 112 1.13 6.03 35.22
CA THR A 112 0.59 6.18 36.58
C THR A 112 -0.94 6.11 36.54
N ALA A 113 -1.60 6.28 37.70
CA ALA A 113 -3.05 6.41 37.75
C ALA A 113 -3.59 7.61 36.93
N ASN A 114 -2.75 8.58 36.58
CA ASN A 114 -3.11 9.76 35.80
C ASN A 114 -2.79 9.62 34.30
N GLY A 115 -2.34 8.43 33.86
CA GLY A 115 -1.92 8.18 32.49
C GLY A 115 -0.39 8.13 32.32
N GLN A 116 0.04 8.10 31.07
CA GLN A 116 1.44 8.13 30.66
C GLN A 116 1.76 9.50 30.07
N HIS A 117 2.80 10.14 30.59
CA HIS A 117 3.29 11.41 30.07
C HIS A 117 4.43 11.15 29.08
N LYS A 118 4.48 11.97 28.04
CA LYS A 118 5.55 11.95 27.03
C LYS A 118 6.08 13.37 26.84
N THR A 119 7.40 13.49 26.77
CA THR A 119 8.08 14.75 26.44
C THR A 119 8.85 14.55 25.14
N ILE A 120 8.55 15.37 24.14
CA ILE A 120 9.16 15.29 22.81
C ILE A 120 10.03 16.54 22.61
N TYR A 121 11.30 16.33 22.30
CA TYR A 121 12.26 17.40 22.04
C TYR A 121 12.41 17.62 20.54
N HIS A 122 12.15 18.85 20.09
CA HIS A 122 12.31 19.21 18.69
C HIS A 122 13.75 19.70 18.49
N THR A 123 14.58 18.89 17.84
CA THR A 123 16.00 19.17 17.64
C THR A 123 16.33 19.29 16.15
N SER A 124 17.51 19.83 15.83
CA SER A 124 18.04 19.90 14.47
C SER A 124 18.90 18.69 14.11
N GLU A 125 18.90 17.65 14.95
CA GLU A 125 19.73 16.47 14.72
C GLU A 125 19.21 15.67 13.54
N GLN A 126 20.15 15.09 12.79
CA GLN A 126 19.80 14.25 11.66
C GLN A 126 19.28 12.90 12.15
N LEU A 127 18.11 12.48 11.66
CA LEU A 127 17.50 11.20 12.02
C LEU A 127 18.37 10.01 11.59
N PRO A 128 18.46 8.94 12.38
CA PRO A 128 19.29 7.78 12.07
C PRO A 128 18.74 6.98 10.88
N ILE A 129 19.61 6.22 10.22
CA ILE A 129 19.22 5.20 9.26
C ILE A 129 18.65 4.01 10.04
N ARG A 130 17.55 3.43 9.58
CA ARG A 130 16.84 2.31 10.20
C ARG A 130 16.44 1.27 9.15
N HIS A 131 16.12 0.06 9.61
CA HIS A 131 15.45 -0.96 8.82
C HIS A 131 13.95 -0.65 8.74
N TRP A 132 13.33 -0.89 7.58
CA TRP A 132 11.90 -0.68 7.38
C TRP A 132 11.24 -1.82 6.61
N ILE A 133 10.00 -2.13 6.99
CA ILE A 133 9.14 -3.07 6.29
C ILE A 133 7.77 -2.42 6.10
N ALA A 134 7.30 -2.36 4.86
CA ALA A 134 5.93 -1.95 4.55
C ALA A 134 5.15 -3.10 3.92
N THR A 135 4.07 -3.54 4.57
CA THR A 135 3.24 -4.69 4.15
C THR A 135 1.86 -4.23 3.70
N VAL A 136 1.48 -4.59 2.47
CA VAL A 136 0.14 -4.33 1.94
C VAL A 136 -0.45 -5.62 1.38
N ILE A 137 -1.76 -5.79 1.48
CA ILE A 137 -2.46 -7.00 1.03
C ILE A 137 -3.53 -6.67 -0.01
N ASP A 138 -3.96 -7.69 -0.75
CA ASP A 138 -5.14 -7.68 -1.63
C ASP A 138 -5.81 -9.05 -1.52
N GLY A 139 -6.74 -9.19 -0.58
CA GLY A 139 -7.31 -10.47 -0.21
C GLY A 139 -6.24 -11.46 0.25
N VAL A 140 -6.00 -12.52 -0.54
CA VAL A 140 -4.99 -13.57 -0.29
C VAL A 140 -3.57 -13.20 -0.77
N LYS A 141 -3.44 -12.10 -1.52
CA LYS A 141 -2.14 -11.64 -2.01
C LYS A 141 -1.48 -10.79 -0.94
N THR A 142 -0.16 -10.95 -0.83
CA THR A 142 0.64 -10.15 0.10
C THR A 142 1.81 -9.55 -0.65
N LYS A 143 2.07 -8.28 -0.39
CA LYS A 143 3.23 -7.57 -0.91
C LYS A 143 3.96 -6.91 0.25
N ARG A 144 5.27 -7.08 0.29
CA ARG A 144 6.15 -6.44 1.28
C ARG A 144 7.27 -5.70 0.60
N TYR A 145 7.52 -4.48 1.04
CA TYR A 145 8.71 -3.71 0.71
C TYR A 145 9.67 -3.80 1.89
N LEU A 146 10.85 -4.37 1.67
CA LEU A 146 11.92 -4.49 2.65
C LEU A 146 13.01 -3.47 2.33
N ILE A 147 13.45 -2.75 3.34
CA ILE A 147 14.40 -1.65 3.20
C ILE A 147 15.42 -1.83 4.30
N GLU A 148 16.65 -2.19 3.94
CA GLU A 148 17.73 -2.28 4.92
C GLU A 148 18.14 -0.89 5.40
N HIS A 149 18.37 0.04 4.48
CA HIS A 149 18.86 1.37 4.82
C HIS A 149 17.83 2.42 4.41
N GLY A 150 16.93 2.77 5.33
CA GLY A 150 15.97 3.86 5.15
C GLY A 150 16.19 4.98 6.17
N GLN A 151 16.29 6.22 5.70
CA GLN A 151 16.39 7.40 6.53
C GLN A 151 15.21 8.33 6.27
N VAL A 152 14.56 8.81 7.32
CA VAL A 152 13.56 9.87 7.19
C VAL A 152 14.31 11.18 6.92
N THR A 153 14.13 11.71 5.71
CA THR A 153 14.85 12.92 5.25
C THR A 153 13.99 14.16 5.23
N THR A 154 12.66 13.99 5.22
CA THR A 154 11.73 15.11 5.18
C THR A 154 10.47 14.74 5.96
N THR A 155 10.09 15.62 6.87
CA THR A 155 8.81 15.58 7.57
C THR A 155 8.03 16.82 7.14
N ALA A 156 6.77 16.65 6.75
CA ALA A 156 5.90 17.75 6.38
C ALA A 156 5.45 18.56 7.62
N GLU A 157 4.79 19.69 7.37
CA GLU A 157 4.13 20.46 8.42
C GLU A 157 3.02 19.63 9.08
N VAL A 158 2.99 19.65 10.42
CA VAL A 158 1.92 19.04 11.22
C VAL A 158 0.85 20.08 11.47
N VAL A 159 -0.39 19.75 11.13
CA VAL A 159 -1.54 20.66 11.21
C VAL A 159 -2.58 20.09 12.16
N ASP A 160 -2.78 20.76 13.29
CA ASP A 160 -3.80 20.41 14.26
C ASP A 160 -5.09 21.21 14.00
N VAL A 161 -6.15 20.50 13.60
CA VAL A 161 -7.46 21.08 13.32
C VAL A 161 -8.56 20.21 13.90
N HIS A 162 -9.67 20.83 14.31
CA HIS A 162 -10.83 20.10 14.85
C HIS A 162 -11.61 19.30 13.79
N SER A 163 -11.28 19.47 12.50
CA SER A 163 -12.00 18.87 11.37
C SER A 163 -11.27 17.68 10.76
N ASN A 164 -10.04 17.39 11.18
CA ASN A 164 -9.23 16.32 10.63
C ASN A 164 -8.33 15.69 11.69
N VAL A 165 -7.83 14.49 11.42
CA VAL A 165 -6.84 13.82 12.27
C VAL A 165 -5.44 14.39 12.02
N THR A 166 -4.69 14.63 13.10
CA THR A 166 -3.29 15.03 13.03
C THR A 166 -2.49 13.95 12.33
N THR A 167 -1.74 14.32 11.30
CA THR A 167 -1.06 13.39 10.40
C THR A 167 0.42 13.74 10.30
N HIS A 168 1.30 12.74 10.46
CA HIS A 168 2.74 12.86 10.21
C HIS A 168 3.07 12.35 8.82
N GLN A 169 3.25 13.26 7.87
CA GLN A 169 3.72 12.89 6.54
C GLN A 169 5.25 12.89 6.50
N VAL A 170 5.83 11.74 6.20
CA VAL A 170 7.28 11.54 6.12
C VAL A 170 7.71 11.03 4.76
N THR A 171 8.90 11.47 4.33
CA THR A 171 9.60 10.92 3.17
C THR A 171 10.84 10.18 3.65
N LEU A 172 10.86 8.90 3.34
CA LEU A 172 11.95 7.97 3.59
C LEU A 172 12.83 7.89 2.33
N THR A 173 14.09 8.31 2.45
CA THR A 173 15.10 8.07 1.42
C THR A 173 15.75 6.73 1.68
N THR A 174 15.89 5.92 0.63
CA THR A 174 16.46 4.57 0.72
C THR A 174 17.83 4.49 0.06
N TYR A 175 18.73 3.73 0.68
CA TYR A 175 20.10 3.56 0.23
C TYR A 175 20.37 2.10 -0.15
N ALA A 176 21.43 1.90 -0.94
CA ALA A 176 21.85 0.57 -1.34
C ALA A 176 22.09 -0.33 -0.12
N SER A 177 21.52 -1.51 -0.19
CA SER A 177 21.66 -2.55 0.82
C SER A 177 23.07 -3.15 0.84
N THR A 178 23.57 -3.45 2.04
CA THR A 178 24.77 -4.26 2.28
C THR A 178 24.45 -5.74 2.50
N ASN A 179 23.19 -6.09 2.78
CA ASN A 179 22.74 -7.46 2.88
C ASN A 179 22.92 -8.21 1.54
N PRO A 180 23.66 -9.34 1.52
CA PRO A 180 23.90 -10.10 0.29
C PRO A 180 22.62 -10.61 -0.38
N ASP A 181 21.58 -10.92 0.40
CA ASP A 181 20.30 -11.44 -0.11
C ASP A 181 19.52 -10.38 -0.89
N PHE A 182 19.75 -9.10 -0.56
CA PHE A 182 19.08 -7.96 -1.18
C PHE A 182 19.79 -7.48 -2.45
N LYS A 183 20.96 -8.07 -2.79
CA LYS A 183 21.68 -7.85 -4.05
C LYS A 183 21.98 -6.37 -4.33
N GLY A 184 22.23 -5.59 -3.28
CA GLY A 184 22.48 -4.14 -3.40
C GLY A 184 21.27 -3.30 -3.79
N ALA A 185 20.05 -3.87 -3.73
CA ALA A 185 18.84 -3.12 -3.98
C ALA A 185 18.62 -2.06 -2.89
N HIS A 186 17.97 -0.95 -3.25
CA HIS A 186 17.51 0.04 -2.28
C HIS A 186 16.24 -0.41 -1.57
N VAL A 187 15.36 -1.12 -2.30
CA VAL A 187 14.13 -1.72 -1.81
C VAL A 187 13.97 -3.11 -2.42
N VAL A 188 13.69 -4.10 -1.59
CA VAL A 188 13.34 -5.46 -2.02
C VAL A 188 11.83 -5.63 -1.92
N GLU A 189 11.19 -6.04 -3.03
CA GLU A 189 9.75 -6.29 -3.05
C GLU A 189 9.48 -7.80 -3.04
N LEU A 190 8.91 -8.30 -1.94
CA LEU A 190 8.41 -9.66 -1.85
C LEU A 190 6.93 -9.69 -2.22
N ARG A 191 6.52 -10.66 -3.05
CA ARG A 191 5.14 -10.84 -3.49
C ARG A 191 4.70 -12.27 -3.29
N HIS A 192 3.47 -12.44 -2.79
CA HIS A 192 2.73 -13.69 -2.76
C HIS A 192 1.43 -13.49 -3.54
N ASP A 193 1.16 -14.34 -4.52
CA ASP A 193 0.03 -14.19 -5.44
C ASP A 193 -1.24 -14.93 -4.97
N GLY A 194 -1.16 -15.67 -3.85
CA GLY A 194 -2.30 -16.40 -3.30
C GLY A 194 -2.73 -17.59 -4.15
N SER A 195 -1.95 -17.98 -5.17
CA SER A 195 -2.27 -19.15 -5.98
C SER A 195 -1.89 -20.43 -5.23
N ILE A 196 -2.88 -21.30 -4.99
CA ILE A 196 -2.60 -22.63 -4.44
C ILE A 196 -2.11 -23.49 -5.59
N VAL A 197 -0.88 -23.99 -5.50
CA VAL A 197 -0.36 -25.05 -6.35
C VAL A 197 -0.46 -26.35 -5.55
N ALA A 198 -1.45 -27.19 -5.86
CA ALA A 198 -1.50 -28.55 -5.31
C ALA A 198 -0.34 -29.34 -5.90
N VAL A 199 0.64 -29.68 -5.05
CA VAL A 199 1.67 -30.67 -5.38
C VAL A 199 1.23 -31.99 -4.77
N ALA A 200 0.52 -32.80 -5.55
CA ALA A 200 0.45 -34.24 -5.33
C ALA A 200 1.43 -34.88 -6.33
N GLY A 201 2.32 -35.76 -5.87
CA GLY A 201 3.42 -36.31 -6.65
C GLY A 201 3.09 -36.57 -8.13
N GLY A 202 3.68 -35.77 -9.02
CA GLY A 202 3.45 -35.82 -10.46
C GLY A 202 3.38 -34.42 -11.07
N ASN A 203 4.16 -34.18 -12.11
CA ASN A 203 4.45 -32.87 -12.70
C ASN A 203 3.24 -31.92 -12.83
N LEU A 204 3.48 -30.66 -12.45
CA LEU A 204 2.60 -29.53 -12.68
C LEU A 204 2.59 -29.18 -14.17
N VAL A 205 1.41 -29.20 -14.79
CA VAL A 205 1.19 -28.60 -16.12
C VAL A 205 0.61 -27.21 -15.90
N GLN A 206 1.34 -26.18 -16.34
CA GLN A 206 0.93 -24.80 -16.17
C GLN A 206 -0.38 -24.52 -16.92
N GLY A 207 -1.45 -24.21 -16.19
CA GLY A 207 -2.74 -23.79 -16.75
C GLY A 207 -3.99 -24.56 -16.30
N MET A 208 -3.89 -25.58 -15.44
CA MET A 208 -5.07 -26.27 -14.92
C MET A 208 -5.56 -25.68 -13.59
N GLN A 209 -6.84 -25.32 -13.53
CA GLN A 209 -7.50 -24.93 -12.28
C GLN A 209 -7.67 -26.16 -11.38
N LEU A 210 -7.15 -26.05 -10.16
CA LEU A 210 -7.41 -27.02 -9.11
C LEU A 210 -8.81 -26.75 -8.56
N ARG A 211 -9.70 -27.72 -8.73
CA ARG A 211 -11.00 -27.73 -8.05
C ARG A 211 -10.73 -28.22 -6.63
N ALA A 212 -11.19 -27.47 -5.62
CA ALA A 212 -11.16 -27.95 -4.25
C ALA A 212 -11.94 -29.28 -4.17
N ALA A 213 -11.34 -30.31 -3.58
CA ALA A 213 -12.07 -31.53 -3.26
C ALA A 213 -13.17 -31.18 -2.25
N SER A 214 -14.43 -31.51 -2.55
CA SER A 214 -15.48 -31.46 -1.55
C SER A 214 -15.25 -32.60 -0.55
N VAL A 215 -15.19 -32.25 0.74
CA VAL A 215 -15.15 -33.20 1.86
C VAL A 215 -16.55 -33.37 2.43
N ASP A 216 -16.86 -34.57 2.92
CA ASP A 216 -18.10 -34.82 3.65
C ASP A 216 -18.04 -34.28 5.09
N GLU A 217 -19.16 -34.42 5.83
CA GLU A 217 -19.29 -33.93 7.22
C GLU A 217 -18.34 -34.65 8.21
N SER A 218 -17.64 -35.70 7.77
CA SER A 218 -16.58 -36.40 8.50
C SER A 218 -15.15 -36.01 8.09
N GLY A 219 -15.00 -35.12 7.10
CA GLY A 219 -13.68 -34.65 6.64
C GLY A 219 -12.98 -35.58 5.64
N GLU A 220 -13.67 -36.61 5.14
CA GLU A 220 -13.14 -37.52 4.13
C GLU A 220 -13.43 -36.99 2.71
N PRO A 221 -12.50 -37.15 1.75
CA PRO A 221 -12.68 -36.65 0.39
C PRO A 221 -13.75 -37.47 -0.35
N VAL A 222 -14.78 -36.78 -0.84
CA VAL A 222 -15.82 -37.42 -1.66
C VAL A 222 -15.26 -37.65 -3.07
N ALA A 223 -15.30 -38.88 -3.56
CA ALA A 223 -14.84 -39.22 -4.90
C ALA A 223 -15.64 -38.42 -5.96
N LEU A 224 -14.93 -37.75 -6.86
CA LEU A 224 -15.52 -37.13 -8.03
C LEU A 224 -15.90 -38.25 -9.02
N ASP A 225 -17.20 -38.42 -9.30
CA ASP A 225 -17.64 -39.24 -10.43
C ASP A 225 -16.93 -38.75 -11.70
N ALA A 226 -16.31 -39.69 -12.40
CA ALA A 226 -15.54 -39.42 -13.60
C ALA A 226 -16.39 -38.66 -14.63
N PRO A 227 -15.85 -37.66 -15.33
CA PRO A 227 -16.58 -37.05 -16.43
C PRO A 227 -16.74 -38.07 -17.56
N ASP A 228 -17.99 -38.39 -17.90
CA ASP A 228 -18.33 -39.19 -19.06
C ASP A 228 -17.70 -38.56 -20.31
N SER A 229 -16.86 -39.33 -20.99
CA SER A 229 -16.08 -38.88 -22.14
C SER A 229 -16.97 -38.78 -23.37
N ALA A 230 -16.82 -37.67 -24.08
CA ALA A 230 -17.48 -37.36 -25.34
C ALA A 230 -17.59 -38.55 -26.33
N THR A 231 -18.79 -38.75 -26.88
CA THR A 231 -18.98 -39.37 -28.19
C THR A 231 -19.70 -38.37 -29.10
N THR A 232 -19.15 -38.16 -30.29
CA THR A 232 -19.75 -37.37 -31.39
C THR A 232 -20.09 -38.31 -32.55
N SER A 233 -21.05 -37.90 -33.40
CA SER A 233 -21.62 -38.55 -34.61
C SER A 233 -22.59 -39.71 -34.33
N ASP A 234 -23.73 -39.89 -35.02
CA ASP A 234 -24.21 -39.37 -36.30
C ASP A 234 -25.76 -39.54 -36.44
N SER A 235 -26.36 -38.76 -37.36
CA SER A 235 -27.60 -38.96 -38.14
C SER A 235 -28.97 -39.40 -37.54
N ASP A 236 -29.96 -38.51 -37.75
CA ASP A 236 -31.30 -38.73 -38.36
C ASP A 236 -32.39 -39.57 -37.64
N GLU A 237 -33.40 -38.89 -37.07
CA GLU A 237 -34.86 -39.06 -37.35
C GLU A 237 -35.70 -38.24 -36.34
N ALA A 238 -36.72 -37.55 -36.86
CA ALA A 238 -37.92 -37.12 -36.13
C ALA A 238 -39.13 -37.72 -36.87
N PRO A 239 -40.38 -37.73 -36.36
CA PRO A 239 -40.92 -37.16 -35.11
C PRO A 239 -41.83 -38.15 -34.33
N ASP A 240 -42.45 -37.76 -33.20
CA ASP A 240 -43.93 -37.67 -33.09
C ASP A 240 -44.48 -37.58 -31.63
N THR A 241 -45.49 -36.72 -31.49
CA THR A 241 -46.64 -36.65 -30.55
C THR A 241 -46.53 -36.78 -29.01
N ALA A 242 -46.78 -35.64 -28.37
CA ALA A 242 -48.00 -35.28 -27.62
C ALA A 242 -48.39 -35.94 -26.27
N LYS A 243 -48.82 -35.03 -25.37
CA LYS A 243 -49.96 -35.07 -24.41
C LYS A 243 -49.50 -34.97 -22.94
N ALA A 244 -49.52 -33.80 -22.29
CA ALA A 244 -50.61 -32.93 -21.84
C ALA A 244 -51.31 -33.35 -20.54
N ALA A 245 -51.62 -32.32 -19.72
CA ALA A 245 -52.64 -32.20 -18.66
C ALA A 245 -52.21 -32.66 -17.24
N THR A 246 -51.89 -31.76 -16.30
CA THR A 246 -52.72 -30.80 -15.48
C THR A 246 -53.29 -31.43 -14.21
N THR A 247 -53.02 -30.80 -13.05
CA THR A 247 -53.97 -30.18 -12.08
C THR A 247 -53.19 -29.78 -10.81
N ASP A 248 -53.10 -28.50 -10.41
CA ASP A 248 -54.06 -27.71 -9.59
C ASP A 248 -54.08 -28.15 -8.10
N THR A 249 -54.14 -27.33 -7.04
CA THR A 249 -54.23 -25.87 -6.77
C THR A 249 -54.02 -25.68 -5.25
N THR A 250 -53.45 -24.56 -4.79
CA THR A 250 -53.88 -23.68 -3.66
C THR A 250 -52.70 -22.73 -3.35
N GLY A 251 -52.74 -21.41 -3.56
CA GLY A 251 -53.75 -20.40 -3.26
C GLY A 251 -53.40 -19.78 -1.90
N SER A 252 -52.75 -18.62 -1.79
CA SER A 252 -53.26 -17.24 -1.96
C SER A 252 -52.07 -16.28 -2.22
N ALA A 253 -52.04 -15.30 -3.14
CA ALA A 253 -52.95 -14.23 -3.57
C ALA A 253 -53.06 -13.03 -2.60
N GLN A 254 -52.32 -11.95 -2.90
CA GLN A 254 -52.84 -10.58 -3.18
C GLN A 254 -51.66 -9.72 -3.71
N ALA A 255 -51.53 -9.50 -5.03
CA ALA A 255 -52.06 -8.39 -5.85
C ALA A 255 -51.69 -6.96 -5.36
N ALA A 256 -51.37 -5.96 -6.18
CA ALA A 256 -50.81 -5.80 -7.52
C ALA A 256 -50.76 -4.28 -7.81
N SER A 257 -49.75 -3.81 -8.57
CA SER A 257 -49.79 -2.68 -9.52
C SER A 257 -49.89 -1.24 -8.93
N VAL A 258 -49.42 -0.12 -9.50
CA VAL A 258 -48.97 0.30 -10.85
C VAL A 258 -48.05 1.55 -10.70
N ASP A 259 -46.85 1.53 -11.29
CA ASP A 259 -46.15 2.52 -12.19
C ASP A 259 -46.25 4.09 -12.05
N PRO A 260 -45.46 4.92 -12.80
CA PRO A 260 -44.47 5.85 -12.22
C PRO A 260 -44.62 7.35 -12.58
N ALA A 261 -43.63 8.15 -12.13
CA ALA A 261 -43.24 9.52 -12.52
C ALA A 261 -43.90 10.71 -11.77
N VAL A 262 -43.04 11.65 -11.29
CA VAL A 262 -42.95 13.07 -11.71
C VAL A 262 -42.13 13.94 -10.73
N ALA A 263 -41.22 14.73 -11.31
CA ALA A 263 -40.68 16.05 -10.92
C ALA A 263 -39.58 16.22 -9.85
N GLU A 264 -38.42 16.68 -10.32
CA GLU A 264 -37.51 17.60 -9.63
C GLU A 264 -38.12 19.02 -9.47
N PRO A 265 -37.49 19.90 -8.67
CA PRO A 265 -36.71 20.95 -9.34
C PRO A 265 -35.35 21.28 -8.69
N ASN A 266 -34.34 21.26 -9.57
CA ASN A 266 -33.18 22.15 -9.73
C ASN A 266 -33.07 23.39 -8.80
N SER A 267 -31.90 23.59 -8.18
CA SER A 267 -31.41 24.91 -7.76
C SER A 267 -29.94 25.12 -8.17
N THR A 268 -29.78 26.07 -9.10
CA THR A 268 -28.56 26.69 -9.61
C THR A 268 -27.98 27.71 -8.62
N SER A 269 -26.64 27.88 -8.56
CA SER A 269 -25.92 29.17 -8.38
C SER A 269 -24.42 28.93 -8.08
N SER A 270 -23.56 28.87 -9.10
CA SER A 270 -22.58 29.91 -9.52
C SER A 270 -21.33 30.10 -8.61
N ALA A 271 -20.18 29.71 -9.17
CA ALA A 271 -18.84 30.12 -8.75
C ALA A 271 -18.56 31.61 -9.03
N PRO A 272 -17.48 32.18 -8.43
CA PRO A 272 -16.70 33.19 -9.11
C PRO A 272 -15.21 32.79 -9.24
N ALA A 273 -14.64 33.04 -10.41
CA ALA A 273 -13.22 32.99 -10.72
C ALA A 273 -12.59 34.41 -10.57
N PRO A 274 -11.25 34.57 -10.63
CA PRO A 274 -10.47 35.48 -9.77
C PRO A 274 -10.32 36.91 -10.31
N THR A 275 -10.17 37.87 -9.41
CA THR A 275 -9.79 39.26 -9.73
C THR A 275 -8.28 39.45 -9.68
N THR A 276 -7.71 39.83 -10.82
CA THR A 276 -6.37 40.40 -10.98
C THR A 276 -6.33 41.85 -10.49
N THR A 277 -5.35 42.21 -9.66
CA THR A 277 -4.90 43.60 -9.53
C THR A 277 -3.39 43.67 -9.29
N THR A 278 -2.77 44.53 -10.08
CA THR A 278 -1.34 44.75 -10.29
C THR A 278 -0.69 45.59 -9.18
N ALA A 279 0.53 45.20 -8.80
CA ALA A 279 1.68 45.93 -8.22
C ALA A 279 1.51 47.25 -7.44
N THR A 280 2.20 47.36 -6.29
CA THR A 280 3.20 48.43 -6.00
C THR A 280 4.01 48.08 -4.73
N ALA A 281 5.34 48.02 -4.86
CA ALA A 281 6.30 47.99 -3.75
C ALA A 281 6.59 49.42 -3.24
N PRO A 282 7.09 49.58 -1.99
CA PRO A 282 8.35 50.34 -1.90
C PRO A 282 9.34 49.91 -0.80
N LYS A 283 10.61 50.05 -1.20
CA LYS A 283 11.79 50.57 -0.46
C LYS A 283 12.47 49.72 0.63
N THR A 284 13.56 49.12 0.16
CA THR A 284 14.88 48.96 0.77
C THR A 284 15.20 49.98 1.88
N ALA A 285 15.50 49.48 3.09
CA ALA A 285 16.23 50.21 4.12
C ALA A 285 17.57 49.51 4.36
N THR A 286 18.64 50.17 3.92
CA THR A 286 20.03 49.81 4.22
C THR A 286 20.32 50.08 5.69
N ALA A 287 20.56 49.04 6.49
CA ALA A 287 21.11 49.16 7.83
C ALA A 287 22.60 48.77 7.83
N LYS A 288 23.37 49.69 8.40
CA LYS A 288 24.83 49.81 8.41
C LYS A 288 25.46 48.74 9.31
N SER A 289 26.39 47.96 8.79
CA SER A 289 27.27 47.08 9.58
C SER A 289 28.24 47.95 10.38
N THR A 290 28.20 47.83 11.71
CA THR A 290 29.26 48.27 12.62
C THR A 290 30.07 47.05 13.02
N SER A 291 31.28 46.93 12.48
CA SER A 291 32.28 45.97 12.95
C SER A 291 32.95 46.50 14.22
N THR A 292 32.65 45.88 15.36
CA THR A 292 33.43 45.99 16.58
C THR A 292 34.51 44.91 16.56
N SER A 293 35.76 45.31 16.29
CA SER A 293 36.95 44.51 16.56
C SER A 293 37.51 44.96 17.90
N SER A 294 37.52 44.06 18.89
CA SER A 294 38.17 44.27 20.18
C SER A 294 39.12 43.10 20.46
N LYS A 295 40.42 43.47 20.49
CA LYS A 295 41.60 42.80 21.04
C LYS A 295 42.02 41.44 20.49
#